data_AF-A0A944Q607-F1
#
_entry.id   AF-A0A944Q607-F1
#
_cell.length_a   1.000
_cell.length_b   1.000
_cell.length_c   1.000
_cell.angle_alpha   90.00
_cell.angle_beta   90.00
_cell.angle_gamma   90.00
#
_symmetry.space_group_name_H-M   'P 1'
#
loop_
_entity.id
_entity.type
_entity.pdbx_description
1 polymer ?
#
loop_
_entity_poly.entity_id
_entity_poly.type
_entity_poly.pdbx_seq_one_letter_code
_entity_poly.pdbx_strand_id
1 'polypeptide(L)' 'MTALRITAALFVDLGRRTKTSADGGTWVQPPRARYECLLCRTTEGPVKGPIAVQEFVARIRTDHPANCTANHQGAHAA' A
#
# COMPACT_ATOMS: atom_id res chain seq x y z
N MET A 1 8.10 27.57 -7.59
CA MET A 1 8.66 26.42 -6.85
C MET A 1 7.51 25.70 -6.18
N THR A 2 7.13 24.53 -6.67
CA THR A 2 6.02 23.76 -6.10
C THR A 2 6.55 22.96 -4.91
N ALA A 3 6.03 23.22 -3.71
CA ALA A 3 6.39 22.45 -2.54
C ALA A 3 5.96 20.98 -2.71
N LEU A 4 6.86 20.04 -2.38
CA LEU A 4 6.52 18.62 -2.31
C LEU A 4 5.52 18.43 -1.17
N ARG A 5 4.32 17.95 -1.49
CA ARG A 5 3.26 17.65 -0.52
C ARG A 5 3.09 16.14 -0.40
N ILE A 6 3.15 15.63 0.82
CA ILE A 6 2.78 14.25 1.11
C ILE A 6 1.25 14.15 1.02
N THR A 7 0.74 13.28 0.16
CA THR A 7 -0.70 13.13 -0.12
C THR A 7 -1.30 11.84 0.42
N ALA A 8 -0.46 10.85 0.72
CA ALA A 8 -0.88 9.56 1.27
C ALA A 8 0.30 8.82 1.91
N ALA A 9 -0.01 7.76 2.66
CA ALA A 9 0.97 6.86 3.24
C ALA A 9 0.59 5.40 2.96
N LEU A 10 1.52 4.65 2.37
CA LEU A 10 1.43 3.20 2.21
C LEU A 10 2.35 2.52 3.21
N PHE A 11 1.77 1.82 4.17
CA PHE A 11 2.51 1.07 5.18
C PHE A 11 2.60 -0.39 4.74
N VAL A 12 3.82 -0.91 4.63
CA VAL A 12 4.09 -2.32 4.34
C VAL A 12 5.05 -2.85 5.39
N ASP A 13 4.60 -3.85 6.14
CA ASP A 13 5.44 -4.67 7.01
C ASP A 13 5.66 -6.02 6.30
N LEU A 14 6.93 -6.34 6.03
CA LEU A 14 7.33 -7.56 5.30
C LEU A 14 7.25 -8.83 6.16
N GLY A 15 6.89 -8.70 7.44
CA GLY A 15 6.76 -9.81 8.36
C GLY A 15 8.09 -10.46 8.72
N ARG A 16 7.99 -11.64 9.34
CA ARG A 16 9.12 -12.45 9.78
C ARG A 16 8.86 -13.92 9.51
N ARG A 17 9.82 -14.61 8.89
CA ARG A 17 9.81 -16.07 8.70
C ARG A 17 10.80 -16.75 9.63
N THR A 18 10.50 -17.99 10.01
CA THR A 18 11.53 -18.87 10.56
C THR A 18 12.60 -19.12 9.50
N LYS A 19 13.86 -19.25 9.92
CA LYS A 19 14.95 -19.63 9.04
C LYS A 19 14.89 -21.14 8.84
N THR A 20 14.63 -21.59 7.62
CA THR A 20 14.86 -23.00 7.25
C THR A 20 15.52 -23.05 5.89
N SER A 21 16.53 -23.92 5.78
CA SER A 21 17.32 -24.17 4.58
C SER A 21 16.43 -24.61 3.43
N ALA A 22 16.73 -24.09 2.24
CA ALA A 22 16.05 -24.31 0.96
C ALA A 22 14.71 -23.56 0.77
N ASP A 23 13.53 -24.06 1.15
CA ASP A 23 12.30 -23.60 0.46
C ASP A 23 11.04 -23.35 1.32
N GLY A 24 11.10 -23.31 2.65
CA GLY A 24 9.86 -23.51 3.44
C GLY A 24 9.76 -22.91 4.83
N GLY A 25 10.35 -21.74 5.09
CA GLY A 25 10.16 -21.07 6.39
C GLY A 25 8.69 -20.74 6.68
N THR A 26 8.17 -21.13 7.85
CA THR A 26 6.83 -20.75 8.31
C THR A 26 6.81 -19.27 8.69
N TRP A 27 5.73 -18.57 8.37
CA TRP A 27 5.52 -17.20 8.83
C TRP A 27 5.30 -17.18 10.34
N VAL A 28 6.20 -16.53 11.07
CA VAL A 28 5.99 -16.22 12.49
C VAL A 28 5.13 -14.97 12.61
N GLN A 29 5.35 -14.02 11.71
CA GLN A 29 4.47 -12.88 11.51
C GLN A 29 4.30 -12.72 10.00
N PRO A 30 3.09 -12.94 9.44
CA PRO A 30 2.88 -12.77 8.01
C PRO A 30 3.02 -11.29 7.62
N PRO A 31 3.38 -10.99 6.35
CA PRO A 31 3.40 -9.63 5.84
C PRO A 31 2.02 -8.98 6.00
N ARG A 32 2.00 -7.66 6.21
CA ARG A 32 0.76 -6.89 6.28
C ARG A 32 0.92 -5.53 5.64
N ALA A 33 -0.16 -5.01 5.08
CA ALA A 33 -0.17 -3.68 4.49
C ALA A 33 -1.47 -2.93 4.80
N ARG A 34 -1.38 -1.61 4.85
CA ARG A 34 -2.51 -0.67 4.92
C ARG A 34 -2.16 0.61 4.18
N TYR A 35 -3.16 1.30 3.67
CA TYR A 35 -3.00 2.55 2.96
C TYR A 35 -3.89 3.63 3.58
N GLU A 36 -3.33 4.82 3.74
CA GLU A 36 -4.03 6.00 4.26
C GLU A 36 -3.90 7.14 3.26
N CYS A 37 -5.01 7.56 2.68
CA CYS A 37 -5.05 8.71 1.80
C CYS A 37 -5.31 9.98 2.62
N LEU A 38 -4.40 10.95 2.56
CA LEU A 38 -4.58 12.22 3.27
C LEU A 38 -5.48 13.19 2.49
N LEU A 39 -5.74 12.92 1.21
CA LEU A 39 -6.62 13.73 0.37
C LEU A 39 -8.09 13.40 0.63
N CYS A 40 -8.53 12.17 0.38
CA CYS A 40 -9.92 11.74 0.56
C CYS A 40 -10.20 11.19 1.97
N ARG A 41 -9.18 11.09 2.84
CA ARG A 41 -9.27 10.57 4.22
C ARG A 41 -9.66 9.09 4.31
N THR A 42 -9.71 8.38 3.18
CA THR A 42 -9.97 6.94 3.14
C THR A 42 -8.79 6.15 3.69
N THR A 43 -9.11 5.11 4.44
CA THR A 43 -8.16 4.08 4.86
C THR A 43 -8.55 2.76 4.20
N GLU A 44 -7.59 2.08 3.58
CA GLU A 44 -7.79 0.77 2.95
C GLU A 44 -6.91 -0.30 3.62
N GLY A 45 -7.49 -1.50 3.81
CA GLY A 45 -6.89 -2.59 4.57
C GLY A 45 -7.33 -2.60 6.05
N PRO A 46 -6.54 -3.23 6.95
CA PRO A 46 -5.28 -3.92 6.71
C PRO A 46 -5.47 -5.27 6.00
N VAL A 47 -4.56 -5.60 5.09
CA VAL A 47 -4.44 -6.94 4.50
C VAL A 47 -3.29 -7.71 5.15
N LYS A 48 -3.37 -9.04 5.15
CA LYS A 48 -2.34 -9.93 5.71
C LYS A 48 -2.03 -11.08 4.75
N GLY A 49 -0.77 -11.49 4.71
CA GLY A 49 -0.26 -12.57 3.87
C GLY A 49 0.46 -12.05 2.62
N PRO A 50 1.47 -12.79 2.11
CA PRO A 50 2.35 -12.30 1.05
C PRO A 50 1.62 -11.98 -0.25
N ILE A 51 0.74 -12.89 -0.71
CA ILE A 51 -0.03 -12.70 -1.96
C ILE A 51 -1.00 -11.53 -1.84
N ALA A 52 -1.81 -11.50 -0.77
CA ALA A 52 -2.77 -10.42 -0.54
C ALA A 52 -2.08 -9.05 -0.39
N VAL A 53 -0.90 -8.98 0.23
CA VAL A 53 -0.10 -7.74 0.32
C VAL A 53 0.39 -7.30 -1.06
N GLN A 54 0.90 -8.22 -1.87
CA GLN A 54 1.35 -7.90 -3.23
C GLN A 54 0.20 -7.35 -4.09
N GLU A 55 -0.94 -8.05 -4.09
CA GLU A 55 -2.14 -7.64 -4.83
C GLU A 55 -2.67 -6.29 -4.31
N PHE A 56 -2.70 -6.09 -2.99
CA PHE A 56 -3.11 -4.83 -2.38
C PHE A 56 -2.23 -3.66 -2.81
N VAL A 57 -0.91 -3.83 -2.79
CA VAL A 57 0.03 -2.77 -3.21
C VAL A 57 -0.15 -2.43 -4.68
N ALA A 58 -0.34 -3.43 -5.54
CA ALA A 58 -0.61 -3.21 -6.96
C ALA A 58 -1.92 -2.41 -7.14
N ARG A 59 -3.00 -2.88 -6.51
CA ARG A 59 -4.33 -2.25 -6.58
C ARG A 59 -4.36 -0.82 -6.07
N ILE A 60 -3.72 -0.54 -4.93
CA ILE A 60 -3.66 0.83 -4.39
C ILE A 60 -2.97 1.79 -5.38
N ARG A 61 -1.95 1.32 -6.11
CA ARG A 61 -1.24 2.16 -7.08
C ARG A 61 -2.04 2.41 -8.36
N THR A 62 -2.87 1.46 -8.78
CA THR A 62 -3.64 1.57 -10.04
C THR A 62 -5.02 2.17 -9.82
N ASP A 63 -5.72 1.75 -8.78
CA ASP A 63 -7.17 1.96 -8.67
C ASP A 63 -7.50 3.12 -7.73
N HIS A 64 -6.73 3.32 -6.65
CA HIS A 64 -7.00 4.40 -5.72
C HIS A 64 -6.97 5.79 -6.38
N PRO A 65 -6.00 6.13 -7.26
CA PRO A 65 -6.01 7.42 -7.95
C PRO A 65 -7.28 7.67 -8.79
N ALA A 66 -7.85 6.62 -9.39
CA ALA A 66 -9.08 6.73 -10.18
C ALA A 66 -10.33 6.86 -9.30
N ASN A 67 -10.31 6.25 -8.10
CA ASN A 67 -11.46 6.21 -7.19
C ASN A 67 -11.39 7.26 -6.07
N CYS A 68 -10.29 8.01 -5.98
CA CYS A 68 -10.10 9.02 -4.96
C CYS A 68 -11.10 10.17 -5.17
N THR A 69 -11.97 10.36 -4.20
CA THR A 69 -13.01 11.40 -4.23
C THR A 69 -12.47 12.81 -3.99
N ALA A 70 -11.20 12.93 -3.57
CA ALA A 70 -10.53 14.21 -3.55
C ALA A 70 -10.11 14.54 -4.98
N ASN A 71 -10.77 15.53 -5.57
CA ASN A 71 -10.46 16.02 -6.91
C ASN A 71 -8.93 16.17 -7.08
N HIS A 72 -8.33 15.30 -7.91
CA HIS A 72 -6.96 15.42 -8.38
C HIS A 72 -6.85 16.58 -9.38
N GLN A 73 -7.18 17.81 -8.96
CA GLN A 73 -6.89 19.01 -9.72
C GLN A 73 -5.37 19.24 -9.68
N GLY A 74 -4.62 18.64 -10.61
CA GLY A 74 -3.25 19.09 -10.83
C GLY A 74 -2.22 18.19 -11.51
N ALA A 75 -2.54 17.02 -12.10
CA ALA A 75 -1.48 16.15 -12.66
C ALA A 75 -1.66 15.65 -14.10
N HIS A 76 -2.72 16.03 -14.83
CA HIS A 76 -2.90 15.62 -16.23
C HIS A 76 -3.28 16.78 -17.18
N ALA A 77 -2.58 17.90 -17.05
CA ALA A 77 -2.57 18.93 -18.09
C ALA A 77 -1.12 19.33 -18.39
N ALA A 78 -0.51 18.59 -19.32
CA ALA A 78 0.70 18.98 -20.05
C ALA A 78 0.64 18.33 -21.43
#